data_AF-A0A2E1GSD5-F1
#
_entry.id   AF-A0A2E1GSD5-F1
#
_cell.length_a   1.000
_cell.length_b   1.000
_cell.length_c   1.000
_cell.angle_alpha   90.00
_cell.angle_beta   90.00
_cell.angle_gamma   90.00
#
_symmetry.space_group_name_H-M   'P 1'
#
loop_
_entity.id
_entity.type
_entity.pdbx_description
1 polymer ?
#
loop_
_entity_poly.entity_id
_entity_poly.type
_entity_poly.pdbx_seq_one_letter_code
_entity_poly.pdbx_strand_id
1 'polypeptide(L)'
;DSDNGFQVLYSSRFTNSAGGIQEIYYSNGGELNLKTNKVTPNGGLKANHANKMGMKQNLLDEFKLDEVKSKAITSANTGVDNMTSLHIHNWMKCVRDRKETNGPVEAAYNHSIATIMTTAALRTGLKATFDEKTQQVIVGGKTFKY
;
A
#
# COMPACT_ATOMS: atom_id res chain seq x y z
N ASP A 1 -19.56 -39.60 -3.08
CA ASP A 1 -20.91 -39.35 -3.58
C ASP A 1 -20.93 -37.95 -4.18
N SER A 2 -21.08 -37.87 -5.49
CA SER A 2 -21.00 -36.66 -6.31
C SER A 2 -22.36 -35.96 -6.46
N ASP A 3 -23.44 -36.56 -5.95
CA ASP A 3 -24.82 -36.11 -6.20
C ASP A 3 -25.41 -35.28 -5.05
N ASN A 4 -24.67 -35.09 -3.96
CA ASN A 4 -25.16 -34.42 -2.74
C ASN A 4 -24.33 -33.20 -2.29
N GLY A 5 -23.50 -32.63 -3.16
CA GLY A 5 -22.66 -31.45 -2.84
C GLY A 5 -22.95 -30.25 -3.74
N PHE A 6 -23.23 -29.09 -3.16
CA PHE A 6 -23.23 -27.82 -3.89
C PHE A 6 -21.88 -27.12 -3.72
N GLN A 7 -21.32 -26.60 -4.83
CA GLN A 7 -20.08 -25.85 -4.82
C GLN A 7 -20.37 -24.36 -4.56
N VAL A 8 -19.91 -23.83 -3.43
CA VAL A 8 -19.97 -22.39 -3.14
C VAL A 8 -18.73 -21.72 -3.70
N LEU A 9 -18.89 -21.00 -4.81
CA LEU A 9 -17.87 -20.07 -5.31
C LEU A 9 -18.01 -18.74 -4.56
N TYR A 10 -17.14 -18.53 -3.57
CA TYR A 10 -17.02 -17.26 -2.87
C TYR A 10 -15.93 -16.41 -3.54
N SER A 11 -16.31 -15.37 -4.28
CA SER A 11 -15.36 -14.41 -4.85
C SER A 11 -15.15 -13.25 -3.89
N SER A 12 -13.91 -13.06 -3.43
CA SER A 12 -13.47 -11.82 -2.77
C SER A 12 -12.31 -11.20 -3.53
N ARG A 13 -12.24 -9.87 -3.51
CA ARG A 13 -11.03 -9.15 -3.89
C ARG A 13 -10.20 -9.01 -2.62
N PHE A 14 -8.96 -9.54 -2.61
CA PHE A 14 -8.02 -9.45 -1.47
C PHE A 14 -8.48 -10.08 -0.14
N THR A 15 -9.11 -11.26 -0.17
CA THR A 15 -9.39 -12.09 1.04
C THR A 15 -10.26 -11.43 2.13
N ASN A 16 -10.84 -10.27 1.88
CA ASN A 16 -11.75 -9.61 2.80
C ASN A 16 -13.20 -9.79 2.33
N SER A 17 -14.03 -10.36 3.20
CA SER A 17 -15.39 -10.76 2.88
C SER A 17 -16.39 -9.80 3.51
N ALA A 18 -16.97 -8.92 2.70
CA ALA A 18 -18.22 -8.23 3.02
C ALA A 18 -19.24 -8.51 1.90
N GLY A 19 -20.46 -8.92 2.26
CA GLY A 19 -21.51 -9.23 1.27
C GLY A 19 -22.01 -7.98 0.54
N GLY A 20 -22.26 -8.11 -0.77
CA GLY A 20 -22.71 -7.02 -1.65
C GLY A 20 -21.55 -6.19 -2.25
N ILE A 21 -21.87 -5.07 -2.91
CA ILE A 21 -20.87 -4.07 -3.38
C ILE A 21 -20.46 -3.21 -2.17
N GLN A 22 -19.89 -3.83 -1.14
CA GLN A 22 -19.42 -3.13 0.05
C GLN A 22 -17.91 -3.33 0.17
N GLU A 23 -17.16 -2.26 -0.08
CA GLU A 23 -15.70 -2.25 0.06
C GLU A 23 -15.35 -1.83 1.49
N ILE A 24 -15.12 -2.82 2.35
CA ILE A 24 -14.66 -2.63 3.72
C ILE A 24 -13.31 -3.32 3.86
N TYR A 25 -12.26 -2.56 4.15
CA TYR A 25 -10.90 -3.06 4.31
C TYR A 25 -10.51 -3.06 5.78
N TYR A 26 -10.06 -4.19 6.32
CA TYR A 26 -9.58 -4.29 7.69
C TYR A 26 -8.06 -4.28 7.75
N SER A 27 -7.53 -3.69 8.80
CA SER A 27 -6.13 -3.73 9.19
C SER A 27 -6.02 -3.94 10.69
N ASN A 28 -4.80 -4.16 11.20
CA ASN A 28 -4.59 -4.18 12.64
C ASN A 28 -4.85 -2.82 13.32
N GLY A 29 -5.07 -1.73 12.57
CA GLY A 29 -5.44 -0.42 13.10
C GLY A 29 -6.94 -0.14 13.12
N GLY A 30 -7.77 -0.95 12.46
CA GLY A 30 -9.21 -0.69 12.31
C GLY A 30 -9.73 -0.99 10.90
N GLU A 31 -10.88 -0.41 10.54
CA GLU A 31 -11.52 -0.57 9.24
C GLU A 31 -11.50 0.72 8.41
N LEU A 32 -11.32 0.59 7.10
CA LEU A 32 -11.66 1.57 6.08
C LEU A 32 -12.97 1.11 5.42
N ASN A 33 -14.02 1.88 5.62
CA ASN A 33 -15.37 1.53 5.18
C ASN A 33 -15.82 2.51 4.09
N LEU A 34 -15.82 2.07 2.83
CA LEU A 34 -16.19 2.92 1.68
C LEU A 34 -17.71 3.11 1.55
N LYS A 35 -18.52 2.33 2.26
CA LYS A 35 -19.96 2.57 2.37
C LYS A 35 -20.25 3.79 3.26
N THR A 36 -19.53 3.93 4.38
CA THR A 36 -19.69 5.06 5.29
C THR A 36 -18.71 6.21 5.01
N ASN A 37 -17.72 5.99 4.13
CA ASN A 37 -16.58 6.88 3.89
C ASN A 37 -15.83 7.23 5.18
N LYS A 38 -15.61 6.24 6.06
CA LYS A 38 -14.93 6.44 7.35
C LYS A 38 -13.78 5.47 7.54
N VAL A 39 -12.77 5.94 8.26
CA VAL A 39 -11.84 5.08 9.00
C VAL A 39 -12.30 5.03 10.45
N THR A 40 -12.37 3.83 11.03
CA THR A 40 -12.77 3.65 12.44
C THR A 40 -11.87 2.60 13.11
N PRO A 41 -11.74 2.61 14.46
CA PRO A 41 -10.98 1.59 15.18
C PRO A 41 -11.65 0.19 15.17
N ASN A 42 -12.81 0.04 14.51
CA ASN A 42 -13.52 -1.23 14.45
C ASN A 42 -12.67 -2.33 13.78
N GLY A 43 -12.64 -3.51 14.37
CA GLY A 43 -11.78 -4.61 13.90
C GLY A 43 -10.28 -4.44 14.17
N GLY A 44 -9.84 -3.35 14.80
CA GLY A 44 -8.43 -3.09 15.12
C GLY A 44 -7.87 -3.93 16.29
N LEU A 45 -6.55 -3.88 16.47
CA LEU A 45 -5.80 -4.70 17.41
C LEU A 45 -5.88 -4.15 18.84
N LYS A 46 -6.79 -4.69 19.64
CA LYS A 46 -6.97 -4.37 21.06
C LYS A 46 -5.85 -4.93 21.94
N ALA A 47 -5.58 -4.26 23.07
CA ALA A 47 -4.50 -4.61 24.00
C ALA A 47 -4.48 -6.08 24.46
N ASN A 48 -5.64 -6.68 24.71
CA ASN A 48 -5.76 -8.07 25.13
C ASN A 48 -5.21 -9.07 24.09
N HIS A 49 -5.40 -8.79 22.80
CA HIS A 49 -4.85 -9.60 21.70
C HIS A 49 -3.39 -9.22 21.41
N ALA A 50 -3.09 -7.92 21.45
CA ALA A 50 -1.73 -7.40 21.20
C ALA A 50 -0.71 -7.99 22.18
N ASN A 51 -1.03 -8.00 23.49
CA ASN A 51 -0.15 -8.49 24.54
C ASN A 51 0.20 -9.98 24.36
N LYS A 52 -0.75 -10.80 23.88
CA LYS A 52 -0.52 -12.23 23.60
C LYS A 52 0.44 -12.47 22.43
N MET A 53 0.58 -11.48 21.55
CA MET A 53 1.48 -11.50 20.39
C MET A 53 2.77 -10.71 20.63
N GLY A 54 3.00 -10.21 21.85
CA GLY A 54 4.15 -9.34 22.14
C GLY A 54 4.09 -7.98 21.44
N MET A 55 2.90 -7.57 20.97
CA MET A 55 2.67 -6.31 20.26
C MET A 55 1.96 -5.30 21.17
N LYS A 56 2.01 -4.02 20.78
CA LYS A 56 1.20 -2.96 21.40
C LYS A 56 -0.15 -2.84 20.70
N GLN A 57 -1.14 -2.31 21.42
CA GLN A 57 -2.43 -1.93 20.84
C GLN A 57 -2.21 -0.99 19.64
N ASN A 58 -2.92 -1.24 18.54
CA ASN A 58 -2.95 -0.38 17.37
C ASN A 58 -4.41 -0.07 17.03
N LEU A 59 -4.87 1.15 17.31
CA LEU A 59 -6.22 1.61 17.00
C LEU A 59 -6.10 3.01 16.41
N LEU A 60 -6.61 3.19 15.20
CA LEU A 60 -6.67 4.48 14.54
C LEU A 60 -7.84 5.29 15.10
N ASP A 61 -7.66 6.61 15.16
CA ASP A 61 -8.74 7.53 15.49
C ASP A 61 -9.82 7.49 14.39
N GLU A 62 -11.08 7.69 14.79
CA GLU A 62 -12.17 7.78 13.83
C GLU A 62 -12.07 9.10 13.05
N PHE A 63 -12.10 8.99 11.72
CA PHE A 63 -12.25 10.16 10.86
C PHE A 63 -13.02 9.84 9.58
N LYS A 64 -13.63 10.87 9.02
CA LYS A 64 -14.31 10.82 7.73
C LYS A 64 -13.34 11.10 6.59
N LEU A 65 -13.40 10.30 5.53
CA LEU A 65 -12.56 10.49 4.35
C LEU A 65 -12.83 11.83 3.66
N ASP A 66 -14.07 12.34 3.75
CA ASP A 66 -14.49 13.65 3.24
C ASP A 66 -13.94 14.84 4.04
N GLU A 67 -13.61 14.66 5.31
CA GLU A 67 -12.94 15.68 6.13
C GLU A 67 -11.45 15.78 5.80
N VAL A 68 -10.87 14.72 5.24
CA VAL A 68 -9.46 14.66 4.79
C VAL A 68 -9.28 15.16 3.35
N LYS A 69 -10.35 15.53 2.63
CA LYS A 69 -10.27 15.91 1.21
C LYS A 69 -9.59 17.26 0.99
N SER A 70 -8.34 17.21 0.53
CA SER A 70 -7.99 17.94 -0.70
C SER A 70 -8.92 17.42 -1.81
N LYS A 71 -9.85 18.25 -2.32
CA LYS A 71 -10.71 17.86 -3.44
C LYS A 71 -9.83 17.41 -4.61
N ALA A 72 -10.10 16.24 -5.19
CA ALA A 72 -9.53 15.89 -6.48
C ALA A 72 -10.09 16.88 -7.52
N ILE A 73 -9.26 17.83 -7.94
CA ILE A 73 -9.61 18.85 -8.92
C ILE A 73 -8.76 18.64 -10.18
N THR A 74 -9.39 18.75 -11.34
CA THR A 74 -8.77 18.63 -12.67
C THR A 74 -8.37 20.00 -13.24
N SER A 75 -8.46 21.05 -12.44
CA SER A 75 -7.99 22.39 -12.78
C SER A 75 -6.46 22.42 -12.85
N ALA A 76 -5.91 23.30 -13.69
CA ALA A 76 -4.46 23.49 -13.82
C ALA A 76 -3.79 23.87 -12.48
N ASN A 77 -4.53 24.53 -11.58
CA ASN A 77 -4.14 24.77 -10.20
C ASN A 77 -4.95 23.84 -9.29
N THR A 78 -4.30 22.85 -8.70
CA THR A 78 -4.91 21.89 -7.79
C THR A 78 -4.88 22.32 -6.32
N GLY A 79 -4.57 23.60 -6.06
CA GLY A 79 -4.41 24.13 -4.71
C GLY A 79 -3.12 23.64 -4.05
N VAL A 80 -3.06 23.79 -2.73
CA VAL A 80 -1.90 23.38 -1.94
C VAL A 80 -2.00 21.90 -1.62
N ASP A 81 -1.05 21.11 -2.12
CA ASP A 81 -0.81 19.77 -1.59
C ASP A 81 0.02 19.87 -0.31
N ASN A 82 -0.65 19.68 0.83
CA ASN A 82 0.00 19.75 2.14
C ASN A 82 1.02 18.61 2.31
N MET A 83 0.82 17.45 1.65
CA MET A 83 1.78 16.35 1.70
C MET A 83 3.08 16.75 1.00
N THR A 84 3.02 17.22 -0.25
CA THR A 84 4.21 17.75 -0.95
C THR A 84 4.91 18.84 -0.12
N SER A 85 4.14 19.77 0.46
CA SER A 85 4.70 20.84 1.30
C SER A 85 5.45 20.30 2.52
N LEU A 86 4.88 19.30 3.21
CA LEU A 86 5.52 18.63 4.34
C LEU A 86 6.77 17.84 3.92
N HIS A 87 6.75 17.18 2.75
CA HIS A 87 7.90 16.46 2.19
C HIS A 87 9.07 17.41 1.89
N ILE A 88 8.81 18.53 1.21
CA ILE A 88 9.83 19.54 0.90
C ILE A 88 10.36 20.18 2.19
N HIS A 89 9.48 20.49 3.14
CA HIS A 89 9.90 21.03 4.43
C HIS A 89 10.80 20.05 5.22
N ASN A 90 10.47 18.75 5.24
CA ASN A 90 11.32 17.73 5.83
C ASN A 90 12.68 17.65 5.13
N TRP A 91 12.70 17.63 3.80
CA TRP A 91 13.95 17.61 3.02
C TRP A 91 14.83 18.83 3.32
N MET A 92 14.26 20.04 3.33
CA MET A 92 14.98 21.27 3.65
C MET A 92 15.57 21.25 5.07
N LYS A 93 14.87 20.65 6.04
CA LYS A 93 15.39 20.44 7.40
C LYS A 93 16.57 19.45 7.41
N CYS A 94 16.46 18.32 6.73
CA CYS A 94 17.56 17.36 6.61
C CYS A 94 18.82 18.00 6.00
N VAL A 95 18.67 18.81 4.95
CA VAL A 95 19.78 19.56 4.33
C VAL A 95 20.40 20.53 5.33
N ARG A 96 19.58 21.33 6.03
CA ARG A 96 20.07 22.30 7.02
C ARG A 96 20.82 21.63 8.17
N ASP A 97 20.26 20.57 8.71
CA ASP A 97 20.79 19.86 9.89
C ASP A 97 21.87 18.83 9.52
N ARG A 98 22.16 18.66 8.22
CA ARG A 98 23.07 17.64 7.67
C ARG A 98 22.72 16.22 8.13
N LYS A 99 21.42 15.90 8.14
CA LYS A 99 20.88 14.58 8.46
C LYS A 99 20.50 13.83 7.19
N GLU A 100 20.49 12.51 7.28
CA GLU A 100 19.94 11.64 6.24
C GLU A 100 18.47 12.00 5.96
N THR A 101 18.07 11.93 4.69
CA THR A 101 16.69 12.23 4.29
C THR A 101 15.78 11.06 4.62
N ASN A 102 14.53 11.35 5.01
CA ASN A 102 13.53 10.30 5.25
C ASN A 102 13.21 9.49 3.97
N GLY A 103 13.44 10.08 2.80
CA GLY A 103 13.48 9.40 1.50
C GLY A 103 14.90 9.43 0.95
N PRO A 104 15.75 8.44 1.27
CA PRO A 104 17.11 8.37 0.77
C PRO A 104 17.12 7.87 -0.70
N VAL A 105 18.24 8.05 -1.40
CA VAL A 105 18.36 7.72 -2.83
C VAL A 105 18.20 6.21 -3.08
N GLU A 106 18.59 5.39 -2.11
CA GLU A 106 18.46 3.93 -2.10
C GLU A 106 16.99 3.50 -2.18
N ALA A 107 16.08 4.26 -1.57
CA ALA A 107 14.65 3.97 -1.69
C ALA A 107 14.16 4.18 -3.13
N ALA A 108 14.62 5.23 -3.80
CA ALA A 108 14.30 5.49 -5.21
C ALA A 108 14.94 4.46 -6.15
N TYR A 109 16.17 4.03 -5.83
CA TYR A 109 16.85 2.94 -6.54
C TYR A 109 16.06 1.63 -6.47
N ASN A 110 15.67 1.21 -5.26
CA ASN A 110 14.88 -0.01 -5.05
C ASN A 110 13.51 0.06 -5.73
N HIS A 111 12.86 1.23 -5.71
CA HIS A 111 11.61 1.44 -6.43
C HIS A 111 11.78 1.26 -7.94
N SER A 112 12.85 1.83 -8.51
CA SER A 112 13.15 1.73 -9.94
C SER A 112 13.37 0.28 -10.36
N ILE A 113 14.09 -0.52 -9.55
CA ILE A 113 14.23 -1.96 -9.77
C ILE A 113 12.86 -2.64 -9.83
N ALA A 114 11.99 -2.39 -8.85
CA ALA A 114 10.65 -2.98 -8.80
C ALA A 114 9.81 -2.60 -10.04
N THR A 115 9.88 -1.35 -10.50
CA THR A 115 9.21 -0.90 -11.73
C THR A 115 9.72 -1.64 -12.97
N ILE A 116 11.03 -1.82 -13.10
CA ILE A 116 11.65 -2.54 -14.23
C ILE A 116 11.25 -4.01 -14.18
N MET A 117 11.32 -4.66 -13.01
CA MET A 117 10.89 -6.05 -12.81
C MET A 117 9.42 -6.25 -13.18
N THR A 118 8.55 -5.31 -12.78
CA THR A 118 7.12 -5.34 -13.11
C THR A 118 6.89 -5.24 -14.62
N THR A 119 7.60 -4.32 -15.28
CA THR A 119 7.56 -4.16 -16.74
C THR A 119 8.05 -5.41 -17.46
N ALA A 120 9.14 -6.01 -16.97
CA ALA A 120 9.73 -7.20 -17.52
C ALA A 120 8.78 -8.41 -17.39
N ALA A 121 8.16 -8.59 -16.23
CA ALA A 121 7.17 -9.64 -15.99
C ALA A 121 5.92 -9.44 -16.87
N LEU A 122 5.41 -8.21 -16.96
CA LEU A 122 4.24 -7.89 -17.78
C LEU A 122 4.47 -8.21 -19.27
N ARG A 123 5.65 -7.89 -19.80
CA ARG A 123 5.98 -8.09 -21.22
C ARG A 123 6.26 -9.53 -21.59
N THR A 124 6.82 -10.30 -20.66
CA THR A 124 7.29 -11.67 -20.94
C THR A 124 6.33 -12.75 -20.44
N GLY A 125 5.45 -12.43 -19.50
CA GLY A 125 4.63 -13.41 -18.79
C GLY A 125 5.43 -14.30 -17.81
N LEU A 126 6.69 -13.96 -17.54
CA LEU A 126 7.61 -14.76 -16.71
C LEU A 126 7.95 -14.03 -15.39
N LYS A 127 8.35 -14.81 -14.38
CA LYS A 127 8.86 -14.26 -13.12
C LYS A 127 10.14 -13.46 -13.38
N ALA A 128 10.15 -12.20 -12.95
CA ALA A 128 11.34 -11.36 -12.92
C ALA A 128 12.05 -11.45 -11.56
N THR A 129 13.37 -11.38 -11.59
CA THR A 129 14.24 -11.30 -10.41
C THR A 129 15.31 -10.23 -10.61
N PHE A 130 15.84 -9.67 -9.53
CA PHE A 130 16.97 -8.75 -9.58
C PHE A 130 18.25 -9.49 -9.16
N ASP A 131 19.30 -9.37 -9.95
CA ASP A 131 20.63 -9.88 -9.61
C ASP A 131 21.46 -8.73 -9.01
N GLU A 132 21.69 -8.79 -7.70
CA GLU A 132 22.45 -7.79 -6.96
C GLU A 132 23.93 -7.71 -7.37
N LYS A 133 24.53 -8.78 -7.90
CA LYS A 133 25.95 -8.74 -8.31
C LYS A 133 26.13 -7.99 -9.62
N THR A 134 25.25 -8.27 -10.59
CA THR A 134 25.33 -7.65 -11.92
C THR A 134 24.50 -6.37 -12.03
N GLN A 135 23.66 -6.08 -11.02
CA GLN A 135 22.71 -4.98 -10.98
C GLN A 135 21.73 -5.02 -12.18
N GLN A 136 21.29 -6.23 -12.55
CA GLN A 136 20.43 -6.47 -13.72
C GLN A 136 19.10 -7.10 -13.31
N VAL A 137 18.04 -6.78 -14.06
CA VAL A 137 16.78 -7.53 -14.01
C VAL A 137 16.87 -8.73 -14.93
N ILE A 138 16.62 -9.91 -14.36
CA ILE A 138 16.69 -11.20 -15.05
C ILE A 138 15.28 -11.77 -15.21
N VAL A 139 14.99 -12.27 -16.41
CA VAL A 139 13.74 -12.95 -16.73
C VAL A 139 14.04 -14.15 -17.62
N GLY A 140 13.48 -15.32 -17.29
CA GLY A 140 13.72 -16.54 -18.07
C GLY A 140 15.20 -16.93 -18.19
N GLY A 141 16.01 -16.57 -17.19
CA GLY A 141 17.46 -16.82 -17.17
C GLY A 141 18.31 -15.85 -18.01
N LYS A 142 17.74 -14.77 -18.55
CA LYS A 142 18.46 -13.77 -19.35
C LYS A 142 18.23 -12.36 -18.82
N THR A 143 19.19 -11.47 -19.06
CA THR A 143 19.03 -10.03 -18.79
C THR A 143 17.87 -9.48 -19.62
N PHE A 144 16.94 -8.81 -18.95
CA PHE A 144 15.82 -8.15 -19.60
C PHE A 144 16.32 -6.94 -20.41
N LYS A 145 15.90 -6.87 -21.68
CA LYS A 145 16.13 -5.73 -22.58
C LYS A 145 14.79 -5.32 -23.19
N TYR A 146 14.57 -4.01 -23.30
CA TYR A 146 13.39 -3.41 -23.93
C TYR A 146 13.52 -3.41 -25.45
#